data_AF-A0A848NCP6-F1
#
_entry.id   AF-A0A848NCP6-F1
#
_cell.length_a   1.000
_cell.length_b   1.000
_cell.length_c   1.000
_cell.angle_alpha   90.00
_cell.angle_beta   90.00
_cell.angle_gamma   90.00
#
_symmetry.space_group_name_H-M   'P 1'
#
loop_
_entity.id
_entity.type
_entity.pdbx_description
1 polymer ?
#
loop_
_entity_poly.entity_id
_entity_poly.type
_entity_poly.pdbx_seq_one_letter_code
_entity_poly.pdbx_strand_id
1 'polypeptide(L)'
;MVKSGWPELNERVVRSADAGASTFELEGIDTTSLVRFPAGQGAGSVIPVTTWVDLSQVTTVEKTGGEQQFFQWRYVEDRSSRQRQRPTFKNAKVITLTLDYDPALAWYAALREADAVKDTVVRRARLPNGDALYYLVYPSFDADPSMTLDQNMQNTATFSMTSEFTRYAPLP
;
A
#
# COMPACT_ATOMS: atom_id res chain seq x y z
N MET A 1 -4.14 10.83 0.75
CA MET A 1 -4.69 9.83 1.70
C MET A 1 -5.93 10.42 2.36
N VAL A 2 -6.96 9.62 2.57
CA VAL A 2 -8.17 10.02 3.32
C VAL A 2 -8.09 9.46 4.74
N LYS A 3 -8.31 10.31 5.74
CA LYS A 3 -8.62 9.90 7.11
C LYS A 3 -10.11 10.12 7.30
N SER A 4 -10.86 9.08 7.60
CA SER A 4 -12.32 9.15 7.75
C SER A 4 -12.76 8.24 8.89
N GLY A 5 -13.88 8.57 9.53
CA GLY A 5 -14.53 7.66 10.48
C GLY A 5 -15.10 6.40 9.83
N TRP A 6 -15.20 6.34 8.49
CA TRP A 6 -15.59 5.14 7.77
C TRP A 6 -14.42 4.15 7.64
N PRO A 7 -14.53 2.92 8.20
CA PRO A 7 -13.44 1.94 8.19
C PRO A 7 -12.94 1.57 6.80
N GLU A 8 -13.82 1.54 5.78
CA GLU A 8 -13.44 1.19 4.40
C GLU A 8 -12.76 2.33 3.63
N LEU A 9 -12.89 3.57 4.13
CA LEU A 9 -12.30 4.77 3.53
C LEU A 9 -11.08 5.28 4.31
N ASN A 10 -10.98 4.90 5.58
CA ASN A 10 -9.87 5.30 6.43
C ASN A 10 -8.54 4.76 5.88
N GLU A 11 -7.52 5.63 5.86
CA GLU A 11 -6.18 5.32 5.37
C GLU A 11 -6.12 4.86 3.91
N ARG A 12 -7.19 5.13 3.14
CA ARG A 12 -7.22 4.80 1.71
C ARG A 12 -6.56 5.90 0.88
N VAL A 13 -5.81 5.50 -0.14
CA VAL A 13 -5.31 6.41 -1.17
C VAL A 13 -6.32 6.45 -2.30
N VAL A 14 -6.77 7.66 -2.63
CA VAL A 14 -7.84 7.91 -3.59
C VAL A 14 -7.41 9.03 -4.53
N ARG A 15 -7.83 8.97 -5.78
CA ARG A 15 -7.68 10.05 -6.74
C ARG A 15 -8.88 10.99 -6.60
N SER A 16 -8.63 12.29 -6.57
CA SER A 16 -9.71 13.29 -6.61
C SER A 16 -10.22 13.43 -8.04
N ALA A 17 -11.54 13.36 -8.21
CA ALA A 17 -12.25 13.77 -9.43
C ALA A 17 -12.98 15.09 -9.19
N ASP A 18 -13.33 15.79 -10.26
CA ASP A 18 -14.15 17.02 -10.25
C ASP A 18 -13.79 18.01 -9.13
N ALA A 19 -12.49 18.31 -9.03
CA ALA A 19 -11.96 19.21 -8.02
C ALA A 19 -12.37 20.66 -8.31
N GLY A 20 -13.33 21.16 -7.53
CA GLY A 20 -13.67 22.59 -7.42
C GLY A 20 -12.81 23.30 -6.38
N ALA A 21 -13.12 24.59 -6.13
CA ALA A 21 -12.33 25.44 -5.23
C ALA A 21 -12.33 24.97 -3.76
N SER A 22 -13.32 24.18 -3.33
CA SER A 22 -13.43 23.71 -1.93
C SER A 22 -14.08 22.32 -1.82
N THR A 23 -14.34 21.67 -2.96
CA THR A 23 -15.03 20.39 -3.04
C THR A 23 -14.30 19.54 -4.07
N PHE A 24 -14.21 18.24 -3.81
CA PHE A 24 -13.69 17.29 -4.76
C PHE A 24 -14.44 15.98 -4.55
N GLU A 25 -14.60 15.23 -5.62
CA GLU A 25 -15.19 13.89 -5.57
C GLU A 25 -14.09 12.85 -5.37
N LEU A 26 -14.44 11.74 -4.73
CA LEU A 26 -13.54 10.60 -4.60
C LEU A 26 -13.80 9.64 -5.75
N GLU A 27 -12.85 9.56 -6.68
CA GLU A 27 -13.06 8.76 -7.87
C GLU A 27 -13.16 7.27 -7.51
N GLY A 28 -14.19 6.60 -8.03
CA GLY A 28 -14.37 5.16 -7.92
C GLY A 28 -14.81 4.64 -6.55
N ILE A 29 -15.33 5.52 -5.68
CA ILE A 29 -15.85 5.13 -4.35
C ILE A 29 -17.36 5.32 -4.30
N ASP A 30 -18.06 4.20 -4.25
CA ASP A 30 -19.52 4.17 -4.08
C ASP A 30 -19.89 4.21 -2.58
N THR A 31 -20.30 5.38 -2.10
CA THR A 31 -20.75 5.58 -0.72
C THR A 31 -22.27 5.42 -0.53
N THR A 32 -23.01 4.87 -1.51
CA THR A 32 -24.48 4.78 -1.44
C THR A 32 -25.00 3.80 -0.38
N SER A 33 -24.18 2.84 0.05
CA SER A 33 -24.57 1.87 1.06
C SER A 33 -24.50 2.45 2.47
N LEU A 34 -25.66 2.76 3.06
CA LEU A 34 -25.80 3.27 4.42
C LEU A 34 -25.34 2.27 5.52
N VAL A 35 -25.17 1.00 5.18
CA VAL A 35 -24.62 -0.03 6.09
C VAL A 35 -23.10 0.08 6.17
N ARG A 36 -22.43 0.35 5.04
CA ARG A 36 -20.96 0.51 4.96
C ARG A 36 -20.52 1.94 5.26
N PHE A 37 -21.37 2.91 4.92
CA PHE A 37 -21.12 4.34 5.06
C PHE A 37 -22.26 5.00 5.84
N PRO A 38 -22.37 4.73 7.16
CA PRO A 38 -23.40 5.34 7.98
C PRO A 38 -23.25 6.86 8.03
N ALA A 39 -24.39 7.56 8.00
CA ALA A 39 -24.44 9.02 8.00
C ALA A 39 -23.79 9.60 9.27
N GLY A 40 -23.02 10.68 9.11
CA GLY A 40 -22.34 11.37 10.21
C GLY A 40 -20.96 10.81 10.59
N GLN A 41 -20.57 9.64 10.09
CA GLN A 41 -19.23 9.05 10.31
C GLN A 41 -18.22 9.37 9.18
N GLY A 42 -18.65 10.10 8.14
CA GLY A 42 -17.80 10.46 7.01
C GLY A 42 -16.87 11.66 7.27
N ALA A 43 -17.04 12.37 8.39
CA ALA A 43 -16.17 13.47 8.76
C ALA A 43 -14.72 13.00 8.85
N GLY A 44 -13.81 13.76 8.25
CA GLY A 44 -12.46 13.31 8.00
C GLY A 44 -11.56 14.41 7.49
N SER A 45 -10.28 14.10 7.35
CA SER A 45 -9.29 14.98 6.74
C SER A 45 -8.65 14.30 5.54
N VAL A 46 -8.22 15.10 4.57
CA VAL A 46 -7.44 14.60 3.43
C VAL A 46 -6.03 15.15 3.53
N ILE A 47 -5.06 14.27 3.28
CA ILE A 47 -3.66 14.65 3.16
C ILE A 47 -3.30 14.56 1.67
N PRO A 48 -3.05 15.70 1.00
CA PRO A 48 -2.66 15.72 -0.40
C PRO A 48 -1.25 15.15 -0.57
N VAL A 49 -1.02 14.47 -1.69
CA VAL A 49 0.34 14.07 -2.11
C VAL A 49 0.90 15.20 -2.97
N THR A 50 1.91 15.90 -2.47
CA THR A 50 2.46 17.11 -3.11
C THR A 50 3.54 16.81 -4.15
N THR A 51 4.35 15.78 -3.92
CA THR A 51 5.52 15.47 -4.73
C THR A 51 5.63 13.97 -4.97
N TRP A 52 6.18 13.60 -6.13
CA TRP A 52 6.50 12.22 -6.48
C TRP A 52 7.99 12.12 -6.78
N VAL A 53 8.64 11.12 -6.22
CA VAL A 53 10.02 10.76 -6.55
C VAL A 53 9.99 9.42 -7.27
N ASP A 54 10.53 9.38 -8.47
CA ASP A 54 10.59 8.16 -9.26
C ASP A 54 11.76 7.29 -8.80
N LEU A 55 11.51 5.99 -8.61
CA LEU A 55 12.52 5.00 -8.26
C LEU A 55 13.13 4.43 -9.56
N SER A 56 14.41 4.70 -9.80
CA SER A 56 15.17 4.17 -10.93
C SER A 56 16.13 3.06 -10.49
N GLN A 57 16.74 2.33 -11.45
CA GLN A 57 17.70 1.26 -11.17
C GLN A 57 17.15 0.11 -10.31
N VAL A 58 15.85 -0.18 -10.43
CA VAL A 58 15.21 -1.31 -9.76
C VAL A 58 15.61 -2.60 -10.47
N THR A 59 16.27 -3.51 -9.76
CA THR A 59 16.73 -4.80 -10.30
C THR A 59 15.72 -5.90 -10.06
N THR A 60 15.05 -5.89 -8.90
CA THR A 60 14.00 -6.87 -8.57
C THR A 60 12.82 -6.22 -7.86
N VAL A 61 11.64 -6.80 -8.09
CA VAL A 61 10.39 -6.42 -7.42
C VAL A 61 9.72 -7.68 -6.91
N GLU A 62 9.66 -7.83 -5.59
CA GLU A 62 9.02 -8.95 -4.95
C GLU A 62 7.81 -8.49 -4.14
N LYS A 63 6.72 -9.25 -4.22
CA LYS A 63 5.52 -9.02 -3.44
C LYS A 63 5.19 -10.28 -2.66
N THR A 64 5.14 -10.15 -1.34
CA THR A 64 4.82 -11.23 -0.42
C THR A 64 3.61 -10.86 0.44
N GLY A 65 2.93 -11.87 0.98
CA GLY A 65 1.82 -11.68 1.89
C GLY A 65 0.45 -11.53 1.21
N GLY A 66 -0.56 -11.30 2.05
CA GLY A 66 -1.96 -11.26 1.64
C GLY A 66 -2.66 -12.62 1.65
N GLU A 67 -2.00 -13.67 2.13
CA GLU A 67 -2.63 -14.97 2.35
C GLU A 67 -3.69 -14.86 3.44
N GLN A 68 -4.82 -15.53 3.22
CA GLN A 68 -5.89 -15.63 4.22
C GLN A 68 -5.46 -16.61 5.31
N GLN A 69 -5.40 -16.14 6.56
CA GLN A 69 -5.24 -17.02 7.72
C GLN A 69 -6.58 -17.63 8.12
N PHE A 70 -6.53 -18.88 8.58
CA PHE A 70 -7.69 -19.66 9.00
C PHE A 70 -7.47 -20.19 10.40
N PHE A 71 -8.46 -19.97 11.28
CA PHE A 71 -8.54 -20.70 12.54
C PHE A 71 -9.21 -22.05 12.28
N GLN A 72 -8.52 -23.12 12.64
CA GLN A 72 -8.99 -24.49 12.44
C GLN A 72 -9.45 -25.09 13.76
N TRP A 73 -10.62 -25.72 13.76
CA TRP A 73 -11.13 -26.44 14.93
C TRP A 73 -11.74 -27.78 14.53
N ARG A 74 -11.85 -28.66 15.52
CA ARG A 74 -12.56 -29.93 15.44
C ARG A 74 -13.43 -30.11 16.68
N TYR A 75 -14.58 -30.75 16.53
CA TYR A 75 -15.40 -31.15 17.67
C TYR A 75 -15.04 -32.57 18.06
N VAL A 76 -14.83 -32.83 19.35
CA VAL A 76 -14.50 -34.17 19.88
C VAL A 76 -15.67 -35.14 19.70
N GLU A 77 -16.90 -34.61 19.65
CA GLU A 77 -18.14 -35.36 19.47
C GLU A 77 -18.38 -35.78 18.00
N ASP A 78 -17.68 -35.17 17.05
CA ASP A 78 -17.82 -35.48 15.63
C ASP A 78 -16.99 -36.72 15.29
N ARG A 79 -17.63 -37.90 15.27
CA ARG A 79 -17.03 -39.20 14.90
C ARG A 79 -16.47 -39.23 13.47
N SER A 80 -16.79 -38.24 12.63
CA SER A 80 -16.24 -38.14 11.27
C SER A 80 -14.88 -37.42 11.20
N SER A 81 -14.35 -36.94 12.33
CA SER A 81 -13.04 -36.27 12.44
C SER A 81 -12.85 -35.10 11.48
N ARG A 82 -13.94 -34.44 11.08
CA ARG A 82 -13.89 -33.33 10.12
C ARG A 82 -13.26 -32.10 10.76
N GLN A 83 -12.20 -31.62 10.11
CA GLN A 83 -11.59 -30.35 10.45
C GLN A 83 -12.41 -29.22 9.81
N ARG A 84 -12.80 -28.23 10.61
CA ARG A 84 -13.53 -27.03 10.17
C ARG A 84 -12.61 -25.83 10.26
N GLN A 85 -12.82 -24.84 9.39
CA GLN A 85 -11.99 -23.63 9.37
C GLN A 85 -12.84 -22.36 9.24
N ARG A 86 -12.38 -21.28 9.86
CA ARG A 86 -12.97 -19.94 9.81
C ARG A 86 -11.88 -18.94 9.42
N PRO A 87 -12.11 -18.11 8.39
CA PRO A 87 -11.20 -17.03 8.06
C PRO A 87 -11.04 -16.08 9.25
N THR A 88 -9.80 -15.73 9.61
CA THR A 88 -9.52 -14.79 10.71
C THR A 88 -9.10 -13.43 10.17
N PHE A 89 -7.89 -13.33 9.65
CA PHE A 89 -7.30 -12.11 9.12
C PHE A 89 -6.41 -12.45 7.93
N LYS A 90 -6.08 -11.45 7.12
CA LYS A 90 -5.14 -11.60 6.01
C LYS A 90 -3.76 -11.13 6.46
N ASN A 91 -2.71 -11.81 6.04
CA ASN A 91 -1.35 -11.37 6.32
C ASN A 91 -1.08 -9.99 5.72
N ALA A 92 -0.22 -9.23 6.39
CA ALA A 92 0.29 -7.96 5.86
C ALA A 92 0.96 -8.21 4.50
N LYS A 93 0.69 -7.34 3.54
CA LYS A 93 1.33 -7.40 2.23
C LYS A 93 2.57 -6.55 2.27
N VAL A 94 3.70 -7.10 1.85
CA VAL A 94 4.98 -6.38 1.76
C VAL A 94 5.43 -6.40 0.31
N ILE A 95 5.95 -5.26 -0.14
CA ILE A 95 6.66 -5.20 -1.42
C ILE A 95 8.10 -4.82 -1.14
N THR A 96 9.01 -5.67 -1.60
CA THR A 96 10.45 -5.46 -1.51
C THR A 96 10.96 -5.08 -2.88
N LEU A 97 11.69 -3.96 -2.94
CA LEU A 97 12.41 -3.51 -4.13
C LEU A 97 13.90 -3.62 -3.84
N THR A 98 14.63 -4.24 -4.76
CA THR A 98 16.09 -4.16 -4.76
C THR A 98 16.49 -3.15 -5.83
N LEU A 99 17.32 -2.19 -5.46
CA LEU A 99 17.82 -1.13 -6.34
C LEU A 99 19.35 -1.15 -6.36
N ASP A 100 19.98 -0.80 -7.47
CA ASP A 100 21.43 -0.57 -7.46
C ASP A 100 21.78 0.64 -6.59
N TYR A 101 22.90 0.56 -5.87
CA TYR A 101 23.37 1.61 -4.97
C TYR A 101 23.83 2.83 -5.77
N ASP A 102 23.09 3.93 -5.65
CA ASP A 102 23.48 5.22 -6.18
C ASP A 102 23.04 6.36 -5.24
N PRO A 103 23.95 6.88 -4.39
CA PRO A 103 23.61 7.93 -3.43
C PRO A 103 23.44 9.31 -4.07
N ALA A 104 23.79 9.49 -5.35
CA ALA A 104 23.65 10.77 -6.05
C ALA A 104 22.21 11.01 -6.54
N LEU A 105 21.37 9.98 -6.57
CA LEU A 105 20.01 10.07 -7.08
C LEU A 105 19.01 10.51 -6.00
N ALA A 106 18.00 11.26 -6.43
CA ALA A 106 16.97 11.82 -5.55
C ALA A 106 16.18 10.76 -4.78
N TRP A 107 16.03 9.56 -5.33
CA TRP A 107 15.33 8.46 -4.67
C TRP A 107 16.06 7.97 -3.42
N TYR A 108 17.39 7.98 -3.39
CA TYR A 108 18.17 7.51 -2.25
C TYR A 108 17.96 8.41 -1.03
N ALA A 109 18.03 9.73 -1.24
CA ALA A 109 17.75 10.71 -0.19
C ALA A 109 16.30 10.63 0.30
N ALA A 110 15.34 10.50 -0.63
CA ALA A 110 13.92 10.40 -0.30
C ALA A 110 13.58 9.15 0.51
N LEU A 111 14.16 7.99 0.17
CA LEU A 111 13.93 6.74 0.92
C LEU A 111 14.57 6.79 2.31
N ARG A 112 15.75 7.41 2.44
CA ARG A 112 16.41 7.60 3.74
C ARG A 112 15.63 8.54 4.64
N GLU A 113 15.09 9.63 4.10
CA GLU A 113 14.21 10.53 4.86
C GLU A 113 12.91 9.82 5.26
N ALA A 114 12.29 9.08 4.34
CA ALA A 114 11.07 8.35 4.62
C ALA A 114 11.25 7.27 5.70
N ASP A 115 12.39 6.56 5.70
CA ASP A 115 12.76 5.62 6.76
C ASP A 115 12.99 6.32 8.11
N ALA A 116 13.63 7.50 8.11
CA ALA A 116 13.87 8.27 9.33
C ALA A 116 12.57 8.83 9.96
N VAL A 117 11.61 9.26 9.13
CA VAL A 117 10.32 9.81 9.57
C VAL A 117 9.42 8.71 10.15
N LYS A 118 9.50 7.48 9.63
CA LYS A 118 8.68 6.33 10.05
C LYS A 118 7.18 6.56 9.95
N ASP A 119 6.75 7.42 9.05
CA ASP A 119 5.34 7.67 8.75
C ASP A 119 4.91 6.96 7.46
N THR A 120 3.61 6.84 7.28
CA THR A 120 3.01 6.28 6.06
C THR A 120 3.27 7.20 4.86
N VAL A 121 3.74 6.60 3.78
CA VAL A 121 3.94 7.27 2.49
C VAL A 121 3.04 6.65 1.43
N VAL A 122 2.70 7.45 0.42
CA VAL A 122 1.96 6.96 -0.73
C VAL A 122 2.94 6.49 -1.79
N ARG A 123 2.80 5.23 -2.20
CA ARG A 123 3.54 4.68 -3.34
C ARG A 123 2.62 4.47 -4.53
N ARG A 124 3.08 4.89 -5.70
CA ARG A 124 2.41 4.69 -6.99
C ARG A 124 3.20 3.71 -7.85
N ALA A 125 2.56 2.66 -8.33
CA ALA A 125 3.09 1.80 -9.39
C ALA A 125 2.32 2.07 -10.69
N ARG A 126 3.04 2.43 -11.76
CA ARG A 126 2.46 2.60 -13.10
C ARG A 126 2.66 1.31 -13.88
N LEU A 127 1.59 0.77 -14.44
CA LEU A 127 1.63 -0.41 -15.28
C LEU A 127 1.89 -0.01 -16.74
N PRO A 128 2.46 -0.90 -17.57
CA PRO A 128 2.70 -0.62 -18.99
C PRO A 128 1.45 -0.27 -19.80
N ASN A 129 0.27 -0.69 -19.32
CA ASN A 129 -1.02 -0.38 -19.92
C ASN A 129 -1.56 1.02 -19.57
N GLY A 130 -0.81 1.81 -18.79
CA GLY A 130 -1.20 3.16 -18.37
C GLY A 130 -1.98 3.22 -17.04
N ASP A 131 -2.35 2.08 -16.45
CA ASP A 131 -3.01 2.04 -15.16
C ASP A 131 -2.08 2.45 -14.03
N ALA A 132 -2.65 3.07 -12.99
CA ALA A 132 -1.94 3.43 -11.78
C ALA A 132 -2.50 2.65 -10.57
N LEU A 133 -1.61 1.99 -9.84
CA LEU A 133 -1.89 1.37 -8.55
C LEU A 133 -1.34 2.26 -7.44
N TYR A 134 -2.20 2.59 -6.48
CA TYR A 134 -1.83 3.40 -5.32
C TYR A 134 -1.85 2.54 -4.06
N TYR A 135 -0.78 2.66 -3.28
CA TYR A 135 -0.59 1.95 -2.02
C TYR A 135 -0.28 2.95 -0.92
N LEU A 136 -0.90 2.79 0.24
CA LEU A 136 -0.39 3.39 1.47
C LEU A 136 0.58 2.40 2.11
N VAL A 137 1.83 2.81 2.33
CA VAL A 137 2.89 1.93 2.80
C VAL A 137 3.73 2.59 3.90
N TYR A 138 4.26 1.77 4.81
CA TYR A 138 5.41 2.13 5.62
C TYR A 138 6.69 1.77 4.86
N PRO A 139 7.51 2.76 4.50
CA PRO A 139 8.80 2.52 3.87
C PRO A 139 9.81 2.12 4.95
N SER A 140 10.66 1.14 4.63
CA SER A 140 11.88 0.88 5.37
C SER A 140 13.02 0.65 4.38
N PHE A 141 14.12 1.37 4.57
CA PHE A 141 15.21 1.41 3.61
C PHE A 141 16.53 1.00 4.24
N ASP A 142 17.14 -0.04 3.68
CA ASP A 142 18.50 -0.42 4.02
C ASP A 142 19.47 0.36 3.14
N ALA A 143 20.12 1.36 3.75
CA ALA A 143 21.07 2.24 3.11
C ALA A 143 22.43 1.58 2.86
N ASP A 144 22.71 0.45 3.51
CA ASP A 144 23.97 -0.27 3.38
C ASP A 144 24.00 -1.05 2.05
N PRO A 145 25.03 -0.86 1.21
CA PRO A 145 25.16 -1.59 -0.03
C PRO A 145 25.53 -3.05 0.25
N SER A 146 24.87 -3.96 -0.45
CA SER A 146 25.31 -5.35 -0.53
C SER A 146 26.63 -5.44 -1.31
N MET A 147 27.52 -6.30 -0.83
CA MET A 147 28.82 -6.59 -1.45
C MET A 147 28.83 -8.05 -1.92
N THR A 148 28.09 -8.35 -2.97
CA THR A 148 28.08 -9.68 -3.60
C THR A 148 29.01 -9.69 -4.82
N LEU A 149 29.72 -10.81 -5.01
CA LEU A 149 30.57 -11.01 -6.20
C LEU A 149 29.67 -11.17 -7.43
N ASP A 150 30.10 -10.63 -8.59
CA ASP A 150 29.39 -10.66 -9.88
C ASP A 150 28.05 -9.90 -9.96
N GLN A 151 27.80 -8.98 -9.01
CA GLN A 151 26.64 -8.08 -9.05
C GLN A 151 27.08 -6.65 -8.73
N ASN A 152 26.33 -5.67 -9.24
CA ASN A 152 26.45 -4.30 -8.75
C ASN A 152 26.07 -4.25 -7.27
N MET A 153 26.64 -3.30 -6.53
CA MET A 153 26.20 -3.02 -5.16
C MET A 153 24.72 -2.66 -5.17
N GLN A 154 23.93 -3.26 -4.28
CA GLN A 154 22.48 -3.09 -4.23
C GLN A 154 21.97 -2.74 -2.85
N ASN A 155 20.88 -2.00 -2.79
CA ASN A 155 20.12 -1.62 -1.60
C ASN A 155 18.74 -2.24 -1.63
N THR A 156 18.19 -2.48 -0.45
CA THR A 156 16.86 -3.06 -0.31
C THR A 156 15.90 -2.05 0.31
N ALA A 157 14.81 -1.75 -0.38
CA ALA A 157 13.70 -0.94 0.11
C ALA A 157 12.48 -1.84 0.30
N THR A 158 11.98 -1.94 1.53
CA THR A 158 10.77 -2.68 1.86
C THR A 158 9.61 -1.72 2.11
N PHE A 159 8.43 -2.09 1.63
CA PHE A 159 7.22 -1.29 1.74
C PHE A 159 6.09 -2.15 2.27
N SER A 160 5.74 -1.94 3.55
CA SER A 160 4.67 -2.67 4.21
C SER A 160 3.34 -1.97 3.98
N MET A 161 2.38 -2.64 3.35
CA MET A 161 1.06 -2.06 3.06
C MET A 161 0.17 -2.00 4.30
N THR A 162 -0.37 -0.82 4.58
CA THR A 162 -1.30 -0.60 5.69
C THR A 162 -2.76 -0.68 5.24
N SER A 163 -3.04 -0.32 3.98
CA SER A 163 -4.40 -0.22 3.44
C SER A 163 -4.58 -1.01 2.15
N GLU A 164 -5.84 -1.23 1.78
CA GLU A 164 -6.20 -1.81 0.48
C GLU A 164 -5.73 -0.89 -0.65
N PHE A 165 -5.22 -1.50 -1.71
CA PHE A 165 -4.73 -0.75 -2.85
C PHE A 165 -5.90 -0.24 -3.68
N THR A 166 -5.76 0.96 -4.25
CA THR A 166 -6.73 1.49 -5.20
C THR A 166 -6.12 1.48 -6.60
N ARG A 167 -6.83 0.89 -7.56
CA ARG A 167 -6.47 0.91 -8.98
C ARG A 167 -7.28 1.99 -9.67
N TYR A 168 -6.61 2.78 -10.49
CA TYR A 168 -7.24 3.75 -11.37
C TYR A 168 -6.80 3.52 -12.81
N ALA A 169 -7.76 3.65 -13.73
CA ALA A 169 -7.49 3.71 -15.16
C ALA A 169 -6.73 5.01 -15.50
N PRO A 170 -6.00 5.04 -16.65
CA PRO A 170 -5.40 6.27 -17.15
C PRO A 170 -6.46 7.37 -17.27
N LEU A 171 -6.06 8.61 -16.98
CA LEU A 171 -6.90 9.78 -17.26
C LEU A 171 -7.05 9.91 -18.78
N PRO A 172 -8.25 10.22 -19.29
CA PRO A 172 -8.46 10.50 -20.71
C PRO A 172 -7.71 11.74 -21.20
#